data_AF-A0A5B9DAZ3-F1
#
_entry.id   AF-A0A5B9DAZ3-F1
#
_cell.length_a   1.000
_cell.length_b   1.000
_cell.length_c   1.000
_cell.angle_alpha   90.00
_cell.angle_beta   90.00
_cell.angle_gamma   90.00
#
_symmetry.space_group_name_H-M   'P 1'
#
loop_
_entity.id
_entity.type
_entity.pdbx_description
1 polymer ?
#
loop_
_entity_poly.entity_id
_entity_poly.type
_entity_poly.pdbx_seq_one_letter_code
_entity_poly.pdbx_strand_id
1 'polypeptide(L)'
;MKTVPDQIRGNGLAKILDDIRLKYGQLSHTSSLMGLVITDSDAKVLATNTFFDTDINYWDVGAIGAALYGIGKQARDFFSASDLKRATLIFDDKKFFVHSIGYVDVQPFPKEIVLIVIGKNKINIGLIVMLMQRASAGIKEKIKQDIDMNKTMKMSEAEFLSHINQMKRELFVLGGIDDDFD
;
A
#
# COMPACT_ATOMS: atom_id res chain seq x y z
N MET A 1 -2.90 -13.98 -9.81
CA MET A 1 -1.55 -13.68 -10.35
C MET A 1 -0.86 -12.75 -9.38
N LYS A 2 0.35 -13.09 -8.92
CA LYS A 2 1.00 -12.40 -7.78
C LYS A 2 2.09 -11.40 -8.17
N THR A 3 2.34 -11.25 -9.47
CA THR A 3 3.36 -10.32 -10.00
C THR A 3 2.86 -8.88 -9.88
N VAL A 4 3.65 -8.03 -9.24
CA VAL A 4 3.36 -6.60 -9.10
C VAL A 4 3.82 -5.86 -10.37
N PRO A 5 2.95 -5.07 -11.03
CA PRO A 5 3.34 -4.25 -12.18
C PRO A 5 4.46 -3.26 -11.86
N ASP A 6 5.32 -2.95 -12.83
CA ASP A 6 6.43 -2.01 -12.64
C ASP A 6 5.95 -0.58 -12.38
N GLN A 7 4.75 -0.21 -12.85
CA GLN A 7 4.10 1.06 -12.51
C GLN A 7 3.81 1.18 -11.01
N ILE A 8 3.65 0.06 -10.30
CA ILE A 8 3.38 0.00 -8.85
C ILE A 8 4.67 -0.22 -8.05
N ARG A 9 5.59 -1.05 -8.57
CA ARG A 9 6.81 -1.46 -7.87
C ARG A 9 8.04 -0.59 -8.19
N GLY A 10 8.04 0.11 -9.32
CA GLY A 10 9.18 0.90 -9.81
C GLY A 10 9.00 2.42 -9.69
N ASN A 11 7.84 2.87 -9.19
CA ASN A 11 7.54 4.29 -9.10
C ASN A 11 8.27 4.99 -7.93
N GLY A 12 8.12 6.31 -7.84
CA GLY A 12 8.83 7.08 -6.82
C GLY A 12 8.38 6.82 -5.38
N LEU A 13 7.13 6.37 -5.16
CA LEU A 13 6.69 5.93 -3.83
C LEU A 13 7.33 4.60 -3.43
N ALA A 14 7.49 3.68 -4.38
CA ALA A 14 8.17 2.41 -4.14
C ALA A 14 9.60 2.62 -3.63
N LYS A 15 10.32 3.62 -4.17
CA LYS A 15 11.66 4.00 -3.68
C LYS A 15 11.64 4.45 -2.22
N ILE A 16 10.64 5.24 -1.82
CA ILE A 16 10.46 5.66 -0.42
C ILE A 16 10.18 4.42 0.47
N LEU A 17 9.35 3.49 0.01
CA LEU A 17 9.07 2.25 0.72
C LEU A 17 10.31 1.34 0.84
N ASP A 18 11.17 1.30 -0.17
CA ASP A 18 12.44 0.57 -0.12
C ASP A 18 13.41 1.19 0.90
N ASP A 19 13.49 2.52 0.98
CA ASP A 19 14.27 3.21 2.01
C ASP A 19 13.78 2.88 3.43
N ILE A 20 12.45 2.81 3.62
CA ILE A 20 11.85 2.42 4.89
C ILE A 20 12.21 0.97 5.22
N ARG A 21 12.07 0.05 4.26
CA ARG A 21 12.42 -1.36 4.44
C ARG A 21 13.90 -1.52 4.80
N LEU A 22 14.79 -0.82 4.10
CA LEU A 22 16.24 -0.87 4.33
C LEU A 22 16.57 -0.42 5.76
N LYS A 23 16.06 0.76 6.16
CA LYS A 23 16.25 1.28 7.52
C LYS A 23 15.65 0.37 8.58
N TYR A 24 14.49 -0.22 8.32
CA TYR A 24 13.90 -1.20 9.23
C TYR A 24 14.78 -2.43 9.40
N GLY A 25 15.32 -2.99 8.31
CA GLY A 25 16.23 -4.13 8.36
C GLY A 25 17.49 -3.82 9.19
N GLN A 26 18.08 -2.64 8.98
CA GLN A 26 19.23 -2.16 9.73
C GLN A 26 18.96 -2.02 11.23
N LEU A 27 17.80 -1.46 11.60
CA LEU A 27 17.45 -1.16 12.99
C LEU A 27 16.84 -2.34 13.75
N SER A 28 16.12 -3.23 13.07
CA SER A 28 15.47 -4.39 13.69
C SER A 28 16.40 -5.59 13.79
N HIS A 29 17.45 -5.67 12.98
CA HIS A 29 18.29 -6.86 12.80
C HIS A 29 17.47 -8.12 12.46
N THR A 30 16.31 -7.97 11.80
CA THR A 30 15.44 -9.09 11.41
C THR A 30 14.98 -9.00 9.95
N SER A 31 14.74 -10.15 9.33
CA SER A 31 14.05 -10.28 8.03
C SER A 31 12.55 -10.51 8.18
N SER A 32 11.93 -9.89 9.19
CA SER A 32 10.51 -10.10 9.53
C SER A 32 9.53 -9.36 8.63
N LEU A 33 9.98 -8.39 7.83
CA LEU A 33 9.14 -7.60 6.94
C LEU A 33 8.94 -8.32 5.60
N MET A 34 7.69 -8.66 5.29
CA MET A 34 7.30 -9.33 4.04
C MET A 34 6.97 -8.30 2.97
N GLY A 35 6.27 -7.22 3.32
CA GLY A 35 5.91 -6.19 2.35
C GLY A 35 5.39 -4.90 2.98
N LEU A 36 5.50 -3.82 2.20
CA LEU A 36 4.90 -2.52 2.45
C LEU A 36 4.05 -2.15 1.23
N VAL A 37 2.85 -1.63 1.48
CA VAL A 37 1.94 -1.15 0.44
C VAL A 37 1.39 0.21 0.84
N ILE A 38 1.32 1.13 -0.12
CA ILE A 38 0.58 2.38 0.02
C ILE A 38 -0.69 2.27 -0.82
N THR A 39 -1.83 2.56 -0.21
CA THR A 39 -3.13 2.66 -0.88
C THR A 39 -3.83 3.95 -0.48
N ASP A 40 -4.79 4.39 -1.28
CA ASP A 40 -5.80 5.33 -0.82
C ASP A 40 -6.94 4.62 -0.04
N SER A 41 -7.83 5.41 0.55
CA SER A 41 -9.03 4.93 1.28
C SER A 41 -10.03 4.15 0.43
N ASP A 42 -9.92 4.19 -0.91
CA ASP A 42 -10.80 3.48 -1.83
C ASP A 42 -10.14 2.18 -2.35
N ALA A 43 -9.12 1.69 -1.64
CA ALA A 43 -8.34 0.50 -2.00
C ALA A 43 -7.50 0.62 -3.28
N LYS A 44 -7.26 1.83 -3.79
CA LYS A 44 -6.38 2.01 -4.94
C LYS A 44 -4.92 1.92 -4.50
N VAL A 45 -4.28 0.79 -4.82
CA VAL A 45 -2.86 0.59 -4.53
C VAL A 45 -2.03 1.54 -5.40
N LEU A 46 -1.21 2.35 -4.74
CA LEU A 46 -0.34 3.35 -5.37
C LEU A 46 1.09 2.85 -5.50
N ALA A 47 1.56 2.04 -4.54
CA ALA A 47 2.90 1.47 -4.58
C ALA A 47 3.07 0.26 -3.67
N THR A 48 4.02 -0.59 -4.02
CA THR A 48 4.62 -1.58 -3.10
C THR A 48 6.13 -1.37 -3.04
N ASN A 49 6.78 -1.81 -1.96
CA ASN A 49 8.26 -1.88 -1.97
C ASN A 49 8.75 -2.91 -3.02
N THR A 50 9.97 -2.77 -3.52
CA THR A 50 10.52 -3.63 -4.59
C THR A 50 10.61 -5.10 -4.17
N PHE A 51 11.01 -5.33 -2.93
CA PHE A 51 11.09 -6.66 -2.32
C PHE A 51 9.78 -7.11 -1.67
N PHE A 52 8.64 -6.75 -2.25
CA PHE A 52 7.35 -7.23 -1.80
C PHE A 52 7.27 -8.75 -2.03
N ASP A 53 6.83 -9.49 -1.01
CA ASP A 53 6.74 -10.94 -1.08
C ASP A 53 5.85 -11.40 -2.25
N THR A 54 6.46 -12.13 -3.20
CA THR A 54 5.79 -12.59 -4.42
C THR A 54 4.70 -13.60 -4.15
N ASP A 55 4.60 -14.14 -2.92
CA ASP A 55 3.50 -15.02 -2.54
C ASP A 55 2.23 -14.29 -2.10
N ILE A 56 2.28 -12.97 -2.00
CA ILE A 56 1.17 -12.14 -1.56
C ILE A 56 0.59 -11.36 -2.75
N ASN A 57 -0.74 -11.34 -2.86
CA ASN A 57 -1.41 -10.49 -3.83
C ASN A 57 -1.54 -9.06 -3.30
N TYR A 58 -0.81 -8.12 -3.92
CA TYR A 58 -0.81 -6.71 -3.50
C TYR A 58 -2.18 -6.03 -3.59
N TRP A 59 -3.03 -6.47 -4.52
CA TRP A 59 -4.38 -5.93 -4.70
C TRP A 59 -5.27 -6.28 -3.51
N ASP A 60 -5.28 -7.56 -3.14
CA ASP A 60 -6.07 -8.04 -2.01
C ASP A 60 -5.60 -7.37 -0.71
N VAL A 61 -4.29 -7.13 -0.59
CA VAL A 61 -3.70 -6.36 0.51
C VAL A 61 -4.25 -4.94 0.55
N GLY A 62 -4.29 -4.22 -0.58
CA GLY A 62 -4.89 -2.89 -0.68
C GLY A 62 -6.35 -2.87 -0.21
N ALA A 63 -7.15 -3.81 -0.71
CA ALA A 63 -8.56 -3.95 -0.35
C ALA A 63 -8.78 -4.24 1.14
N ILE A 64 -8.05 -5.22 1.70
CA ILE A 64 -8.11 -5.56 3.13
C ILE A 64 -7.67 -4.36 3.97
N GLY A 65 -6.62 -3.65 3.55
CA GLY A 65 -6.09 -2.50 4.26
C GLY A 65 -7.05 -1.32 4.31
N ALA A 66 -7.65 -0.96 3.18
CA ALA A 66 -8.66 0.09 3.10
C ALA A 66 -9.91 -0.25 3.94
N ALA A 67 -10.38 -1.50 3.87
CA ALA A 67 -11.51 -1.97 4.68
C ALA A 67 -11.19 -1.91 6.18
N LEU A 68 -10.02 -2.40 6.61
CA LEU A 68 -9.61 -2.36 8.01
C LEU A 68 -9.43 -0.92 8.51
N TYR A 69 -8.92 -0.03 7.68
CA TYR A 69 -8.88 1.40 7.97
C TYR A 69 -10.28 1.98 8.17
N GLY A 70 -11.22 1.66 7.27
CA GLY A 70 -12.62 2.10 7.37
C GLY A 70 -13.29 1.65 8.67
N ILE A 71 -13.11 0.39 9.07
CA ILE A 71 -13.57 -0.12 10.38
C ILE A 71 -12.94 0.68 11.51
N GLY A 72 -11.64 0.91 11.45
CA GLY A 72 -10.91 1.69 12.45
C GLY A 72 -11.44 3.13 12.58
N LYS A 73 -11.77 3.78 11.46
CA LYS A 73 -12.38 5.11 11.43
C LYS A 73 -13.75 5.13 12.10
N GLN A 74 -14.61 4.16 11.77
CA GLN A 74 -15.93 4.04 12.41
C GLN A 74 -15.81 3.77 13.91
N ALA A 75 -14.88 2.91 14.32
CA ALA A 75 -14.63 2.62 15.73
C ALA A 75 -14.16 3.87 16.48
N ARG A 76 -13.24 4.66 15.90
CA ARG A 76 -12.79 5.93 16.48
C ARG A 76 -13.97 6.86 16.74
N ASP A 77 -14.85 7.02 15.76
CA ASP A 77 -16.02 7.89 15.87
C ASP A 77 -17.02 7.37 16.92
N PHE A 78 -17.26 6.04 16.96
CA PHE A 78 -18.08 5.39 17.98
C PHE A 78 -17.54 5.61 19.41
N PHE A 79 -16.24 5.46 19.62
CA PHE A 79 -15.60 5.65 20.93
C PHE A 79 -15.31 7.13 21.27
N SER A 80 -15.64 8.08 20.37
CA SER A 80 -15.26 9.50 20.51
C SER A 80 -13.76 9.68 20.78
N ALA A 81 -12.93 8.82 20.19
CA ALA A 81 -11.49 8.85 20.38
C ALA A 81 -10.85 9.94 19.50
N SER A 82 -9.79 10.58 20.01
CA SER A 82 -9.08 11.63 19.26
C SER A 82 -8.31 11.07 18.05
N ASP A 83 -7.84 9.83 18.14
CA ASP A 83 -7.04 9.21 17.09
C ASP A 83 -7.13 7.68 17.13
N LEU A 84 -7.02 7.05 15.95
CA LEU A 84 -6.75 5.62 15.83
C LEU A 84 -5.27 5.44 15.52
N LYS A 85 -4.48 5.10 16.55
CA LYS A 85 -3.04 4.90 16.38
C LYS A 85 -2.71 3.79 15.39
N ARG A 86 -3.50 2.71 15.37
CA ARG A 86 -3.31 1.55 14.48
C ARG A 86 -4.49 0.59 14.49
N ALA A 87 -4.66 -0.13 13.38
CA ALA A 87 -5.42 -1.37 13.31
C ALA A 87 -4.50 -2.54 12.93
N THR A 88 -4.75 -3.73 13.47
CA THR A 88 -3.88 -4.91 13.26
C THR A 88 -4.70 -6.19 13.22
N LEU A 89 -4.40 -7.05 12.25
CA LEU A 89 -4.82 -8.45 12.22
C LEU A 89 -3.59 -9.32 12.52
N ILE A 90 -3.77 -10.29 13.42
CA ILE A 90 -2.70 -11.19 13.85
C ILE A 90 -3.14 -12.61 13.52
N PHE A 91 -2.31 -13.30 12.75
CA PHE A 91 -2.41 -14.71 12.40
C PHE A 91 -1.24 -15.47 13.05
N ASP A 92 -1.29 -16.80 13.03
CA ASP A 92 -0.31 -17.66 13.72
C ASP A 92 1.14 -17.43 13.31
N ASP A 93 1.39 -16.99 12.07
CA ASP A 93 2.74 -16.70 11.56
C ASP A 93 2.90 -15.30 10.98
N LYS A 94 1.80 -14.55 10.79
CA LYS A 94 1.77 -13.26 10.07
C LYS A 94 1.03 -12.18 10.84
N LYS A 95 1.47 -10.94 10.63
CA LYS A 95 0.81 -9.71 11.10
C LYS A 95 0.55 -8.80 9.92
N PHE A 96 -0.65 -8.25 9.91
CA PHE A 96 -1.11 -7.27 8.94
C PHE A 96 -1.48 -6.01 9.71
N PHE A 97 -0.82 -4.89 9.38
CA PHE A 97 -0.94 -3.65 10.12
C PHE A 97 -1.31 -2.51 9.19
N VAL A 98 -2.18 -1.63 9.67
CA VAL A 98 -2.68 -0.49 8.90
C VAL A 98 -2.52 0.81 9.69
N HIS A 99 -2.03 1.85 9.02
CA HIS A 99 -1.83 3.18 9.59
C HIS A 99 -2.12 4.29 8.59
N SER A 100 -2.85 5.30 9.05
CA SER A 100 -3.03 6.57 8.32
C SER A 100 -1.70 7.29 8.13
N ILE A 101 -1.42 7.72 6.91
CA ILE A 101 -0.31 8.64 6.62
C ILE A 101 -0.84 10.09 6.51
N GLY A 102 -2.16 10.27 6.50
CA GLY A 102 -2.88 11.54 6.37
C GLY A 102 -3.47 11.75 4.99
N TYR A 103 -4.12 12.89 4.81
CA TYR A 103 -4.81 13.24 3.59
C TYR A 103 -3.89 13.80 2.51
N VAL A 104 -4.26 13.56 1.26
CA VAL A 104 -3.81 14.29 0.07
C VAL A 104 -5.00 14.97 -0.60
N ASP A 105 -4.78 16.21 -1.05
CA ASP A 105 -5.79 17.01 -1.71
C ASP A 105 -5.96 16.55 -3.17
N VAL A 106 -6.90 15.65 -3.39
CA VAL A 106 -7.30 15.18 -4.72
C VAL A 106 -8.76 15.55 -4.93
N GLN A 107 -9.12 16.02 -6.12
CA GLN A 107 -10.52 16.33 -6.45
C GLN A 107 -11.28 15.02 -6.78
N PRO A 108 -12.56 14.88 -6.41
CA PRO A 108 -13.43 15.89 -5.80
C PRO A 108 -13.31 16.01 -4.26
N PHE A 109 -12.73 15.02 -3.58
CA PHE A 109 -12.58 15.02 -2.13
C PHE A 109 -11.19 14.54 -1.70
N PRO A 110 -10.60 15.14 -0.65
CA PRO A 110 -9.35 14.66 -0.09
C PRO A 110 -9.38 13.16 0.17
N LYS A 111 -8.31 12.47 -0.23
CA LYS A 111 -8.18 11.03 -0.05
C LYS A 111 -7.22 10.77 1.10
N GLU A 112 -7.63 9.91 2.02
CA GLU A 112 -6.72 9.44 3.05
C GLU A 112 -5.75 8.45 2.42
N ILE A 113 -4.46 8.63 2.71
CA ILE A 113 -3.42 7.69 2.33
C ILE A 113 -3.16 6.75 3.49
N VAL A 114 -3.16 5.46 3.19
CA VAL A 114 -3.03 4.38 4.15
C VAL A 114 -1.79 3.57 3.82
N LEU A 115 -0.96 3.37 4.83
CA LEU A 115 0.13 2.39 4.79
C LEU A 115 -0.38 1.06 5.30
N ILE A 116 0.00 0.01 4.58
CA ILE A 116 -0.18 -1.37 4.98
C ILE A 116 1.20 -2.02 5.14
N VAL A 117 1.37 -2.74 6.24
CA VAL A 117 2.60 -3.44 6.59
C VAL A 117 2.27 -4.91 6.80
N ILE A 118 3.00 -5.78 6.13
CA ILE A 118 2.87 -7.23 6.28
C ILE A 118 4.20 -7.78 6.77
N GLY A 119 4.15 -8.56 7.83
CA GLY A 119 5.35 -9.19 8.36
C GLY A 119 5.07 -10.47 9.12
N LYS A 120 6.14 -11.17 9.47
CA LYS A 120 6.11 -12.32 10.36
C LYS A 120 5.78 -11.89 11.79
N ASN A 121 5.38 -12.83 12.65
CA ASN A 121 4.94 -12.53 14.01
C ASN A 121 5.91 -11.73 14.90
N LYS A 122 7.21 -11.72 14.59
CA LYS A 122 8.22 -10.95 15.33
C LYS A 122 8.45 -9.52 14.81
N ILE A 123 7.64 -9.04 13.85
CA ILE A 123 7.81 -7.69 13.29
C ILE A 123 7.64 -6.60 14.38
N ASN A 124 8.59 -5.66 14.44
CA ASN A 124 8.53 -4.51 15.34
C ASN A 124 7.74 -3.37 14.67
N ILE A 125 6.44 -3.37 14.91
CA ILE A 125 5.51 -2.39 14.34
C ILE A 125 5.86 -0.96 14.78
N GLY A 126 6.30 -0.76 16.03
CA GLY A 126 6.63 0.57 16.54
C GLY A 126 7.77 1.23 15.74
N LEU A 127 8.78 0.45 15.39
CA LEU A 127 9.88 0.90 14.55
C LEU A 127 9.41 1.28 13.13
N ILE A 128 8.53 0.47 12.53
CA ILE A 128 7.94 0.79 11.22
C ILE A 128 7.15 2.09 11.30
N VAL A 129 6.27 2.25 12.30
CA VAL A 129 5.47 3.46 12.48
C VAL A 129 6.35 4.70 12.60
N MET A 130 7.43 4.63 13.37
CA MET A 130 8.38 5.74 13.49
C MET A 130 9.03 6.11 12.15
N LEU A 131 9.51 5.11 11.39
CA LEU A 131 10.11 5.34 10.06
C LEU A 131 9.10 5.95 9.10
N MET A 132 7.85 5.51 9.18
CA MET A 132 6.76 5.97 8.32
C MET A 132 6.31 7.39 8.64
N GLN A 133 6.22 7.75 9.92
CA GLN A 133 5.94 9.12 10.34
C GLN A 133 6.99 10.08 9.79
N ARG A 134 8.26 9.69 9.82
CA ARG A 134 9.36 10.48 9.22
C ARG A 134 9.25 10.59 7.69
N ALA A 135 8.76 9.56 7.01
CA ALA A 135 8.58 9.54 5.56
C ALA A 135 7.26 10.20 5.08
N SER A 136 6.31 10.43 5.97
CA SER A 136 4.94 10.85 5.65
C SER A 136 4.85 12.09 4.75
N ALA A 137 5.62 13.13 5.05
CA ALA A 137 5.65 14.35 4.25
C ALA A 137 6.16 14.08 2.82
N GLY A 138 7.24 13.28 2.69
CA GLY A 138 7.79 12.89 1.39
C GLY A 138 6.84 12.03 0.56
N ILE A 139 6.07 11.14 1.21
CA ILE A 139 5.03 10.34 0.55
C ILE A 139 3.94 11.25 -0.02
N LYS A 140 3.41 12.18 0.78
CA LYS A 140 2.35 13.10 0.34
C LYS A 140 2.83 13.98 -0.80
N GLU A 141 4.04 14.53 -0.68
CA GLU A 141 4.63 15.37 -1.72
C GLU A 141 4.81 14.58 -3.01
N LYS A 142 5.27 13.33 -2.92
CA LYS A 142 5.46 12.50 -4.10
C LYS A 142 4.15 12.18 -4.81
N ILE A 143 3.08 11.92 -4.06
CA ILE A 143 1.73 11.73 -4.63
C ILE A 143 1.24 13.00 -5.34
N LYS A 144 1.49 14.18 -4.76
CA LYS A 144 1.08 15.46 -5.36
C LYS A 144 1.79 15.76 -6.67
N GLN A 145 3.06 15.40 -6.79
CA GLN A 145 3.88 15.63 -7.97
C GLN A 145 3.68 14.59 -9.09
N ASP A 146 3.13 13.42 -8.75
CA ASP A 146 2.97 12.30 -9.69
C ASP A 146 1.59 12.36 -10.38
N ILE A 147 1.61 12.76 -11.66
CA ILE A 147 0.40 12.95 -12.46
C ILE A 147 -0.36 11.63 -12.62
N ASP A 148 0.35 10.52 -12.80
CA ASP A 148 -0.26 9.21 -13.02
C ASP A 148 -0.92 8.69 -11.74
N MET A 149 -0.26 8.84 -10.59
CA MET A 149 -0.90 8.52 -9.30
C MET A 149 -2.15 9.36 -9.05
N ASN A 150 -2.08 10.67 -9.33
CA ASN A 150 -3.23 11.56 -9.18
C ASN A 150 -4.39 11.14 -10.10
N LYS A 151 -4.08 10.71 -11.33
CA LYS A 151 -5.07 10.16 -12.26
C LYS A 151 -5.67 8.86 -11.73
N THR A 152 -4.86 7.93 -11.25
CA THR A 152 -5.32 6.66 -10.65
C THR A 152 -6.27 6.92 -9.48
N MET A 153 -5.93 7.85 -8.59
CA MET A 153 -6.78 8.20 -7.44
C MET A 153 -8.15 8.78 -7.81
N LYS A 154 -8.28 9.37 -9.02
CA LYS A 154 -9.53 9.94 -9.55
C LYS A 154 -10.40 8.93 -10.30
N MET A 155 -9.87 7.74 -10.61
CA MET A 155 -10.63 6.72 -11.33
C MET A 155 -11.85 6.27 -10.53
N SER A 156 -12.96 6.09 -11.21
CA SER A 156 -14.08 5.28 -10.71
C SER A 156 -13.64 3.82 -10.52
N GLU A 157 -14.44 3.04 -9.81
CA GLU A 157 -14.18 1.61 -9.62
C GLU A 157 -14.07 0.86 -10.96
N ALA A 158 -14.98 1.13 -11.90
CA ALA A 158 -14.98 0.50 -13.22
C ALA A 158 -13.71 0.84 -14.02
N GLU A 159 -13.31 2.12 -14.04
CA GLU A 159 -12.07 2.56 -14.69
C GLU A 159 -10.84 1.94 -14.04
N PHE A 160 -10.81 1.88 -12.71
CA PHE A 160 -9.69 1.33 -11.97
C PHE A 160 -9.54 -0.18 -12.19
N LEU A 161 -10.65 -0.93 -12.22
CA LEU A 161 -10.65 -2.35 -12.57
C LEU A 161 -10.15 -2.58 -14.00
N SER A 162 -10.58 -1.75 -14.94
CA SER A 162 -10.09 -1.80 -16.33
C SER A 162 -8.58 -1.53 -16.40
N HIS A 163 -8.11 -0.48 -15.70
CA HIS A 163 -6.70 -0.13 -15.60
C HIS A 163 -5.84 -1.27 -15.02
N ILE A 164 -6.32 -1.93 -13.96
CA ILE A 164 -5.64 -3.10 -13.36
C ILE A 164 -5.56 -4.26 -14.35
N ASN A 165 -6.64 -4.53 -15.08
CA ASN A 165 -6.65 -5.59 -16.09
C ASN A 165 -5.71 -5.29 -17.24
N GLN A 166 -5.60 -4.02 -17.65
CA GLN A 166 -4.61 -3.59 -18.65
C GLN A 166 -3.18 -3.81 -18.15
N MET A 167 -2.85 -3.34 -16.94
CA MET A 167 -1.50 -3.53 -16.36
C MET A 167 -1.13 -5.02 -16.24
N LYS A 168 -2.11 -5.87 -15.90
CA LYS A 168 -1.92 -7.32 -15.87
C LYS A 168 -1.61 -7.87 -17.27
N ARG A 169 -2.34 -7.44 -18.31
CA ARG A 169 -2.09 -7.85 -19.70
C ARG A 169 -0.71 -7.43 -20.21
N GLU A 170 -0.27 -6.20 -19.92
CA GLU A 170 1.05 -5.70 -20.30
C GLU A 170 2.18 -6.56 -19.71
N LEU A 171 2.01 -7.06 -18.47
CA LEU A 171 2.93 -8.03 -17.87
C LEU A 171 2.97 -9.39 -18.62
N PHE A 172 1.86 -9.82 -19.22
CA PHE A 172 1.80 -11.07 -20.00
C PHE A 172 2.46 -10.92 -21.37
N VAL A 173 2.19 -9.82 -22.08
CA VAL A 173 2.77 -9.55 -23.40
C VAL A 173 4.30 -9.40 -23.30
N LEU A 174 4.80 -8.74 -22.25
CA LEU A 174 6.25 -8.63 -21.98
C LEU A 174 6.87 -9.94 -21.46
N GLY A 175 6.04 -10.89 -20.99
CA GLY A 175 6.44 -12.20 -20.50
C GLY A 175 6.51 -13.31 -21.57
N GLY A 176 6.20 -12.99 -22.83
CA GLY A 176 6.35 -13.91 -23.97
C GLY A 176 5.34 -15.07 -24.00
N ILE A 177 4.12 -14.87 -23.52
CA ILE A 177 3.01 -15.81 -23.74
C ILE A 177 1.88 -15.04 -24.43
N ASP A 178 1.93 -15.04 -25.75
CA ASP A 178 0.77 -14.80 -26.60
C ASP A 178 -0.11 -16.05 -26.50
N ASP A 179 -1.02 -16.09 -25.52
CA ASP A 179 -2.17 -16.97 -25.63
C ASP A 179 -3.27 -16.18 -26.32
N ASP A 180 -3.46 -16.49 -27.60
CA ASP A 180 -4.65 -16.15 -28.39
C ASP A 180 -5.89 -16.59 -27.60
N PHE A 181 -6.61 -15.62 -27.05
CA PHE A 181 -7.97 -15.84 -26.56
C PHE A 181 -8.94 -15.41 -27.66
N ASP A 182 -9.38 -16.40 -28.45
CA ASP A 182 -10.69 -16.41 -29.11
C ASP A 182 -11.82 -16.41 -28.06
#